data_AF-K7VYH9-F1
#
_entry.id   AF-K7VYH9-F1
#
_cell.length_a   1.000
_cell.length_b   1.000
_cell.length_c   1.000
_cell.angle_alpha   90.00
_cell.angle_beta   90.00
_cell.angle_gamma   90.00
#
_symmetry.space_group_name_H-M   'P 1'
#
loop_
_entity.id
_entity.type
_entity.pdbx_description
1 polymer ?
#
loop_
_entity_poly.entity_id
_entity_poly.type
_entity_poly.pdbx_seq_one_letter_code
_entity_poly.pdbx_strand_id
1 'polypeptide(L)'
;MAWLSGQELQNGKYTIEKELGEGGFGITYRARDNQGNFVVIKTLNDAIQKRADFAKFQQDFLNEAIKLAKCSHPHIVQIYEVIHENDLWCMVMEYIDGEDLGTVVENQGILSETEALRYIQQIGSALTVVHDNGLLHRDIKPQNIMLRSGKSEAVLIDFGIAREFSQNLTQTHTQMLADGFAPIDMIKKQNGEHLQMFML
;
A
#
# COMPACT_ATOMS: atom_id res chain seq x y z
N MET A 1 14.44 -13.99 -5.99
CA MET A 1 14.80 -14.37 -4.61
C MET A 1 14.60 -13.17 -3.72
N ALA A 2 14.11 -13.36 -2.50
CA ALA A 2 14.03 -12.29 -1.51
C ALA A 2 15.42 -11.77 -1.12
N TRP A 3 15.55 -10.47 -0.92
CA TRP A 3 16.81 -9.86 -0.46
C TRP A 3 17.06 -10.14 1.01
N LEU A 4 18.33 -10.31 1.36
CA LEU A 4 18.76 -10.67 2.70
C LEU A 4 19.18 -9.44 3.51
N SER A 5 19.14 -9.57 4.84
CA SER A 5 19.69 -8.55 5.75
C SER A 5 21.16 -8.27 5.43
N GLY A 6 21.54 -7.00 5.38
CA GLY A 6 22.88 -6.54 5.00
C GLY A 6 23.11 -6.41 3.49
N GLN A 7 22.16 -6.83 2.64
CA GLN A 7 22.30 -6.64 1.20
C GLN A 7 22.21 -5.17 0.83
N GLU A 8 23.19 -4.70 0.05
CA GLU A 8 23.25 -3.35 -0.48
C GLU A 8 22.56 -3.26 -1.84
N LEU A 9 21.78 -2.20 -2.06
CA LEU A 9 21.12 -1.87 -3.31
C LEU A 9 21.62 -0.52 -3.83
N GLN A 10 21.53 -0.31 -5.14
CA GLN A 10 21.88 0.95 -5.80
C GLN A 10 23.28 1.46 -5.43
N ASN A 11 24.30 0.60 -5.54
CA ASN A 11 25.69 0.89 -5.18
C ASN A 11 25.86 1.36 -3.73
N GLY A 12 25.21 0.68 -2.79
CA GLY A 12 25.31 0.98 -1.36
C GLY A 12 24.39 2.08 -0.87
N LYS A 13 23.54 2.67 -1.72
CA LYS A 13 22.60 3.74 -1.32
C LYS A 13 21.58 3.29 -0.28
N TYR A 14 21.20 2.01 -0.34
CA TYR A 14 20.28 1.39 0.61
C TYR A 14 20.83 0.06 1.12
N THR A 15 20.66 -0.21 2.40
CA THR A 15 21.00 -1.50 3.02
C THR A 15 19.74 -2.15 3.57
N ILE A 16 19.39 -3.34 3.08
CA ILE A 16 18.25 -4.11 3.58
C ILE A 16 18.50 -4.50 5.03
N GLU A 17 17.55 -4.22 5.93
CA GLU A 17 17.62 -4.69 7.31
C GLU A 17 16.81 -5.97 7.52
N LYS A 18 15.56 -5.98 7.07
CA LYS A 18 14.65 -7.12 7.20
C LYS A 18 13.49 -7.02 6.23
N GLU A 19 12.90 -8.17 5.95
CA GLU A 19 11.57 -8.25 5.34
C GLU A 19 10.51 -7.78 6.36
N LEU A 20 9.55 -6.99 5.88
CA LEU A 20 8.36 -6.58 6.65
C LEU A 20 7.15 -7.45 6.32
N GLY A 21 7.09 -7.96 5.10
CA GLY A 21 6.09 -8.94 4.70
C GLY A 21 6.07 -9.20 3.20
N GLU A 22 5.45 -10.31 2.83
CA GLU A 22 5.21 -10.72 1.46
C GLU A 22 3.69 -10.87 1.25
N GLY A 23 3.16 -10.09 0.30
CA GLY A 23 1.78 -10.18 -0.14
C GLY A 23 1.64 -10.96 -1.45
N GLY A 24 0.42 -11.02 -2.00
CA GLY A 24 0.15 -11.77 -3.23
C GLY A 24 0.92 -11.28 -4.47
N PHE A 25 1.34 -10.02 -4.50
CA PHE A 25 2.00 -9.41 -5.67
C PHE A 25 3.41 -8.88 -5.39
N GLY A 26 3.74 -8.62 -4.13
CA GLY A 26 4.95 -7.89 -3.81
C GLY A 26 5.51 -8.27 -2.46
N ILE A 27 6.77 -7.94 -2.28
CA ILE A 27 7.52 -8.11 -1.06
C ILE A 27 8.01 -6.74 -0.60
N THR A 28 7.95 -6.51 0.71
CA THR A 28 8.23 -5.23 1.33
C THR A 28 9.35 -5.40 2.35
N TYR A 29 10.34 -4.52 2.31
CA TYR A 29 11.51 -4.53 3.16
C TYR A 29 11.64 -3.23 3.94
N ARG A 30 12.17 -3.32 5.16
CA ARG A 30 12.77 -2.18 5.83
C ARG A 30 14.24 -2.11 5.45
N ALA A 31 14.70 -0.92 5.10
CA ALA A 31 16.09 -0.66 4.77
C ALA A 31 16.56 0.62 5.48
N ARG A 32 17.88 0.86 5.45
CA ARG A 32 18.47 2.15 5.78
C ARG A 32 18.99 2.84 4.54
N ASP A 33 18.86 4.15 4.48
CA ASP A 33 19.58 4.99 3.51
C ASP A 33 21.02 5.27 3.96
N ASN A 34 21.79 5.96 3.12
CA ASN A 34 23.16 6.41 3.41
C ASN A 34 23.30 7.32 4.63
N GLN A 35 22.21 7.94 5.08
CA GLN A 35 22.19 8.80 6.26
C GLN A 35 21.81 8.02 7.53
N GLY A 36 21.51 6.73 7.39
CA GLY A 36 21.08 5.86 8.47
C GLY A 36 19.59 5.94 8.80
N ASN A 37 18.80 6.68 8.02
CA ASN A 37 17.36 6.80 8.20
C ASN A 37 16.65 5.54 7.70
N PHE A 38 15.56 5.16 8.35
CA PHE A 38 14.73 4.06 7.87
C PHE A 38 13.92 4.47 6.64
N VAL A 39 13.87 3.55 5.68
CA VAL A 39 12.99 3.61 4.50
C VAL A 39 12.32 2.26 4.32
N VAL A 40 11.24 2.25 3.55
CA VAL A 40 10.59 1.02 3.10
C VAL A 40 10.86 0.85 1.61
N ILE A 41 11.22 -0.37 1.20
CA ILE A 41 11.42 -0.72 -0.21
C ILE A 41 10.44 -1.82 -0.58
N LYS A 42 9.60 -1.58 -1.58
CA LYS A 42 8.66 -2.58 -2.10
C LYS A 42 9.00 -2.94 -3.54
N THR A 43 8.91 -4.22 -3.86
CA THR A 43 9.12 -4.75 -5.21
C THR A 43 8.21 -5.95 -5.47
N LEU A 44 8.20 -6.48 -6.69
CA LEU A 44 7.41 -7.67 -7.06
C LEU A 44 8.04 -8.93 -6.49
N ASN A 45 7.23 -9.82 -5.91
CA ASN A 45 7.72 -11.05 -5.31
C ASN A 45 8.12 -12.11 -6.35
N ASP A 46 8.75 -13.19 -5.89
CA ASP A 46 9.23 -14.27 -6.75
C ASP A 46 8.12 -14.99 -7.52
N ALA A 47 6.90 -15.03 -6.94
CA ALA A 47 5.75 -15.66 -7.59
C ALA A 47 5.33 -14.88 -8.85
N ILE A 48 5.32 -13.54 -8.79
CA ILE A 48 5.02 -12.68 -9.94
C ILE A 48 6.16 -12.69 -10.96
N GLN A 49 7.42 -12.68 -10.51
CA GLN A 49 8.60 -12.73 -11.39
C GLN A 49 8.62 -13.96 -12.31
N LYS A 50 8.09 -15.10 -11.84
CA LYS A 50 8.04 -16.36 -12.61
C LYS A 50 6.89 -16.44 -13.62
N ARG A 51 6.01 -15.42 -13.68
CA ARG A 51 4.88 -15.44 -14.60
C ARG A 51 5.28 -15.02 -16.01
N ALA A 52 4.60 -15.57 -17.01
CA ALA A 52 4.82 -15.23 -18.42
C ALA A 52 4.51 -13.75 -18.74
N ASP A 53 3.65 -13.11 -17.96
CA ASP A 53 3.24 -11.71 -18.09
C ASP A 53 4.02 -10.74 -17.17
N PHE A 54 5.17 -11.16 -16.63
CA PHE A 54 5.98 -10.37 -15.69
C PHE A 54 6.31 -8.95 -16.16
N ALA A 55 6.68 -8.78 -17.43
CA ALA A 55 6.99 -7.46 -17.99
C ALA A 55 5.80 -6.48 -17.90
N LYS A 56 4.57 -6.98 -18.01
CA LYS A 56 3.37 -6.17 -17.84
C LYS A 56 3.21 -5.76 -16.37
N PHE A 57 3.38 -6.68 -15.42
CA PHE A 57 3.34 -6.36 -14.00
C PHE A 57 4.39 -5.33 -13.59
N GLN A 58 5.60 -5.40 -14.15
CA GLN A 58 6.63 -4.39 -13.95
C GLN A 58 6.21 -3.00 -14.44
N GLN A 59 5.68 -2.93 -15.65
CA GLN A 59 5.21 -1.67 -16.23
C GLN A 59 4.05 -1.07 -15.43
N ASP A 60 3.11 -1.92 -15.00
CA ASP A 60 1.97 -1.52 -14.19
C ASP A 60 2.44 -1.04 -12.80
N PHE A 61 3.38 -1.74 -12.18
CA PHE A 61 4.00 -1.34 -10.91
C PHE A 61 4.66 0.04 -11.01
N LEU A 62 5.44 0.27 -12.07
CA LEU A 62 6.07 1.56 -12.32
C LEU A 62 5.03 2.67 -12.55
N ASN A 63 3.99 2.41 -13.35
CA ASN A 63 2.94 3.39 -13.64
C ASN A 63 2.19 3.82 -12.38
N GLU A 64 1.83 2.85 -11.52
CA GLU A 64 1.19 3.13 -10.24
C GLU A 64 2.12 3.87 -9.29
N ALA A 65 3.41 3.52 -9.24
CA ALA A 65 4.40 4.24 -8.44
C ALA A 65 4.51 5.71 -8.85
N ILE A 66 4.50 6.00 -10.16
CA ILE A 66 4.54 7.37 -10.69
C ILE A 66 3.26 8.14 -10.35
N LYS A 67 2.08 7.51 -10.37
CA LYS A 67 0.82 8.15 -9.97
C LYS A 67 0.82 8.45 -8.47
N LEU A 68 1.22 7.47 -7.65
CA LEU A 68 1.27 7.62 -6.20
C LEU A 68 2.28 8.69 -5.77
N ALA A 69 3.42 8.79 -6.45
CA ALA A 69 4.42 9.84 -6.19
C ALA A 69 3.88 11.27 -6.41
N LYS A 70 2.79 11.44 -7.17
CA LYS A 70 2.10 12.74 -7.35
C LYS A 70 1.11 13.05 -6.21
N CYS A 71 0.75 12.06 -5.41
CA CYS A 71 -0.18 12.22 -4.30
C CYS A 71 0.59 12.72 -3.06
N SER A 72 0.65 14.04 -2.88
CA SER A 72 1.26 14.65 -1.68
C SER A 72 0.19 15.00 -0.66
N HIS A 73 0.17 14.26 0.46
CA HIS A 73 -0.78 14.46 1.55
C HIS A 73 -0.25 13.83 2.85
N PRO A 74 -0.44 14.44 4.04
CA PRO A 74 0.11 13.92 5.30
C PRO A 74 -0.39 12.53 5.71
N HIS A 75 -1.54 12.12 5.17
CA HIS A 75 -2.17 10.82 5.43
C HIS A 75 -2.01 9.82 4.26
N ILE A 76 -1.07 10.07 3.36
CA ILE A 76 -0.63 9.13 2.29
C ILE A 76 0.86 8.88 2.48
N VAL A 77 1.30 7.63 2.36
CA VAL A 77 2.74 7.31 2.38
C VAL A 77 3.48 8.05 1.28
N GLN A 78 4.56 8.75 1.65
CA GLN A 78 5.37 9.48 0.66
C GLN A 78 6.28 8.51 -0.11
N ILE A 79 6.26 8.62 -1.44
CA ILE A 79 7.25 7.97 -2.30
C ILE A 79 8.46 8.90 -2.41
N TYR A 80 9.64 8.40 -2.06
CA TYR A 80 10.88 9.14 -2.20
C TYR A 80 11.43 9.02 -3.62
N GLU A 81 11.49 7.79 -4.14
CA GLU A 81 11.97 7.52 -5.48
C GLU A 81 11.56 6.13 -5.97
N VAL A 82 11.73 5.92 -7.27
CA VAL A 82 11.63 4.60 -7.90
C VAL A 82 13.02 4.24 -8.43
N ILE A 83 13.50 3.06 -8.04
CA ILE A 83 14.81 2.54 -8.40
C ILE A 83 14.68 1.26 -9.23
N HIS A 84 15.75 0.89 -9.93
CA HIS A 84 15.80 -0.34 -10.70
C HIS A 84 16.99 -1.20 -10.26
N GLU A 85 16.72 -2.38 -9.72
CA GLU A 85 17.69 -3.23 -9.02
C GLU A 85 17.49 -4.70 -9.41
N ASN A 86 18.52 -5.38 -9.92
CA ASN A 86 18.43 -6.79 -10.36
C ASN A 86 17.23 -7.07 -11.30
N ASP A 87 17.02 -6.22 -12.29
CA ASP A 87 15.88 -6.27 -13.23
C ASP A 87 14.50 -6.08 -12.56
N LEU A 88 14.48 -5.53 -11.35
CA LEU A 88 13.26 -5.20 -10.59
C LEU A 88 13.08 -3.70 -10.42
N TRP A 89 11.92 -3.19 -10.87
CA TRP A 89 11.44 -1.89 -10.40
C TRP A 89 11.08 -1.98 -8.93
N CYS A 90 11.54 -0.99 -8.16
CA CYS A 90 11.34 -0.94 -6.72
C CYS A 90 10.94 0.47 -6.31
N MET A 91 10.00 0.54 -5.38
CA MET A 91 9.49 1.78 -4.81
C MET A 91 10.16 2.00 -3.46
N VAL A 92 10.89 3.10 -3.33
CA VAL A 92 11.45 3.56 -2.05
C VAL A 92 10.48 4.57 -1.46
N MET A 93 10.01 4.32 -0.24
CA MET A 93 8.97 5.09 0.41
C MET A 93 9.29 5.38 1.87
N GLU A 94 8.53 6.30 2.44
CA GLU A 94 8.59 6.68 3.84
C GLU A 94 8.40 5.46 4.75
N TYR A 95 9.28 5.33 5.74
CA TYR A 95 9.05 4.44 6.87
C TYR A 95 8.15 5.14 7.90
N ILE A 96 6.95 4.59 8.13
CA ILE A 96 6.03 5.07 9.14
C ILE A 96 6.36 4.38 10.47
N ASP A 97 6.95 5.12 11.40
CA ASP A 97 7.16 4.62 12.76
C ASP A 97 5.84 4.56 13.52
N GLY A 98 5.42 3.36 13.91
CA GLY A 98 4.08 3.11 14.42
C GLY A 98 3.61 1.67 14.28
N GLU A 99 2.32 1.46 14.49
CA GLU A 99 1.64 0.16 14.36
C GLU A 99 0.46 0.30 13.39
N ASP A 100 0.09 -0.78 12.68
CA ASP A 100 -1.10 -0.76 11.85
C ASP A 100 -2.38 -0.79 12.71
N LEU A 101 -3.45 -0.20 12.19
CA LEU A 101 -4.72 -0.05 12.89
C LEU A 101 -5.35 -1.41 13.27
N GLY A 102 -5.10 -2.45 12.46
CA GLY A 102 -5.57 -3.80 12.74
C GLY A 102 -4.95 -4.35 14.03
N THR A 103 -3.62 -4.31 14.11
CA THR A 103 -2.86 -4.71 15.30
C THR A 103 -3.27 -3.91 16.53
N VAL A 104 -3.50 -2.60 16.39
CA VAL A 104 -3.94 -1.75 17.51
C VAL A 104 -5.32 -2.18 18.03
N VAL A 105 -6.28 -2.44 17.14
CA VAL A 105 -7.62 -2.91 17.54
C VAL A 105 -7.58 -4.31 18.14
N GLU A 106 -6.74 -5.20 17.61
CA GLU A 106 -6.55 -6.54 18.17
C GLU A 106 -5.97 -6.50 19.60
N ASN A 107 -4.99 -5.63 19.84
CA ASN A 107 -4.28 -5.55 21.11
C ASN A 107 -5.01 -4.72 22.18
N GLN A 108 -5.63 -3.60 21.78
CA GLN A 108 -6.21 -2.61 22.69
C GLN A 108 -7.75 -2.67 22.74
N GLY A 109 -8.36 -3.42 21.82
CA GLY A 109 -9.80 -3.51 21.68
C GLY A 109 -10.38 -2.40 20.80
N ILE A 110 -11.70 -2.21 20.91
CA ILE A 110 -12.45 -1.29 20.05
C ILE A 110 -12.03 0.15 20.34
N LEU A 111 -11.79 0.93 19.28
CA LEU A 111 -11.48 2.35 19.38
C LEU A 111 -12.66 3.13 19.95
N SER A 112 -12.37 4.26 20.62
CA SER A 112 -13.43 5.21 20.92
C SER A 112 -14.02 5.79 19.62
N GLU A 113 -15.30 6.16 19.65
CA GLU A 113 -15.97 6.80 18.51
C GLU A 113 -15.20 8.03 18.01
N THR A 114 -14.62 8.80 18.94
CA THR A 114 -13.83 10.00 18.62
C THR A 114 -12.54 9.66 17.87
N GLU A 115 -11.86 8.59 18.22
CA GLU A 115 -10.65 8.13 17.52
C GLU A 115 -11.00 7.55 16.15
N ALA A 116 -12.04 6.72 16.08
CA ALA A 116 -12.52 6.14 14.83
C ALA A 116 -12.89 7.25 13.82
N LEU A 117 -13.72 8.22 14.21
CA LEU A 117 -14.11 9.35 13.36
C LEU A 117 -12.91 10.17 12.90
N ARG A 118 -11.91 10.37 13.77
CA ARG A 118 -10.67 11.07 13.41
C ARG A 118 -9.91 10.33 12.31
N TYR A 119 -9.68 9.03 12.46
CA TYR A 119 -8.95 8.25 11.47
C TYR A 119 -9.72 8.14 10.16
N ILE A 120 -11.05 7.99 10.21
CA ILE A 120 -11.92 8.01 9.01
C ILE A 120 -11.78 9.35 8.27
N GLN A 121 -11.79 10.49 8.96
CA GLN A 121 -11.60 11.81 8.33
C GLN A 121 -10.22 11.95 7.68
N GLN A 122 -9.16 11.51 8.38
CA GLN A 122 -7.79 11.57 7.88
C GLN A 122 -7.61 10.73 6.61
N ILE A 123 -8.10 9.48 6.62
CA ILE A 123 -8.00 8.58 5.47
C ILE A 123 -8.98 8.97 4.36
N GLY A 124 -10.16 9.48 4.68
CA GLY A 124 -11.09 10.02 3.67
C GLY A 124 -10.51 11.21 2.90
N SER A 125 -9.81 12.12 3.60
CA SER A 125 -9.06 13.21 2.97
C SER A 125 -7.93 12.69 2.07
N ALA A 126 -7.20 11.67 2.51
CA ALA A 126 -6.18 11.00 1.69
C ALA A 126 -6.77 10.40 0.41
N LEU A 127 -7.89 9.66 0.53
CA LEU A 127 -8.53 9.02 -0.63
C LEU A 127 -9.03 10.03 -1.66
N THR A 128 -9.48 11.22 -1.22
CA THR A 128 -9.86 12.29 -2.14
C THR A 128 -8.69 12.67 -3.06
N VAL A 129 -7.49 12.89 -2.49
CA VAL A 129 -6.28 13.19 -3.27
C VAL A 129 -5.88 12.04 -4.20
N VAL A 130 -6.02 10.80 -3.74
CA VAL A 130 -5.74 9.59 -4.53
C VAL A 130 -6.67 9.52 -5.74
N HIS A 131 -7.97 9.74 -5.54
CA HIS A 131 -8.99 9.71 -6.59
C HIS A 131 -8.81 10.85 -7.60
N ASP A 132 -8.51 12.06 -7.13
CA ASP A 132 -8.23 13.22 -7.99
C ASP A 132 -7.02 12.98 -8.92
N ASN A 133 -6.11 12.11 -8.54
CA ASN A 133 -4.95 11.68 -9.35
C ASN A 133 -5.25 10.45 -10.25
N GLY A 134 -6.50 10.01 -10.34
CA GLY A 134 -6.91 8.86 -11.14
C GLY A 134 -6.31 7.54 -10.65
N LEU A 135 -6.07 7.44 -9.34
CA LEU A 135 -5.60 6.25 -8.65
C LEU A 135 -6.71 5.73 -7.73
N LEU A 136 -6.71 4.43 -7.49
CA LEU A 136 -7.61 3.76 -6.57
C LEU A 136 -6.76 2.93 -5.60
N HIS A 137 -7.00 3.00 -4.29
CA HIS A 137 -6.22 2.22 -3.32
C HIS A 137 -6.43 0.71 -3.45
N ARG A 138 -7.70 0.29 -3.62
CA ARG A 138 -8.19 -1.08 -3.89
C ARG A 138 -7.97 -2.13 -2.81
N ASP A 139 -7.23 -1.83 -1.74
CA ASP A 139 -7.05 -2.74 -0.60
C ASP A 139 -7.16 -1.98 0.73
N ILE A 140 -8.25 -1.23 0.90
CA ILE A 140 -8.46 -0.48 2.14
C ILE A 140 -8.90 -1.47 3.23
N LYS A 141 -8.08 -1.58 4.27
CA LYS A 141 -8.31 -2.42 5.45
C LYS A 141 -7.46 -1.89 6.61
N PRO A 142 -7.77 -2.21 7.87
CA PRO A 142 -7.01 -1.72 9.03
C PRO A 142 -5.49 -1.99 8.96
N GLN A 143 -5.08 -3.12 8.39
CA GLN A 143 -3.66 -3.47 8.25
C GLN A 143 -2.88 -2.57 7.27
N ASN A 144 -3.59 -1.81 6.42
CA ASN A 144 -3.00 -0.87 5.47
C ASN A 144 -3.12 0.59 5.94
N ILE A 145 -3.44 0.80 7.21
CA ILE A 145 -3.53 2.11 7.85
C ILE A 145 -2.54 2.12 9.02
N MET A 146 -1.44 2.86 8.89
CA MET A 146 -0.44 2.99 9.94
C MET A 146 -0.79 4.14 10.89
N LEU A 147 -0.78 3.89 12.20
CA LEU A 147 -0.88 4.93 13.22
C LEU A 147 0.51 5.35 13.65
N ARG A 148 0.86 6.63 13.46
CA ARG A 148 2.19 7.15 13.83
C ARG A 148 2.40 7.11 15.34
N SER A 149 3.54 6.58 15.78
CA SER A 149 3.91 6.49 17.19
C SER A 149 3.87 7.87 17.86
N GLY A 150 3.18 7.94 19.01
CA GLY A 150 3.05 9.18 19.80
C GLY A 150 2.16 10.26 19.17
N LYS A 151 1.45 9.97 18.08
CA LYS A 151 0.55 10.93 17.40
C LYS A 151 -0.79 10.29 17.05
N SER A 152 -1.86 11.09 17.05
CA SER A 152 -3.18 10.66 16.53
C SER A 152 -3.28 10.90 15.03
N GLU A 153 -2.34 10.33 14.27
CA GLU A 153 -2.21 10.47 12.81
C GLU A 153 -2.20 9.10 12.14
N ALA A 154 -3.19 8.86 11.28
CA ALA A 154 -3.30 7.68 10.43
C ALA A 154 -2.69 7.95 9.05
N VAL A 155 -1.98 6.98 8.48
CA VAL A 155 -1.35 7.08 7.16
C VAL A 155 -1.76 5.89 6.32
N LEU A 156 -2.31 6.16 5.13
CA LEU A 156 -2.64 5.12 4.16
C LEU A 156 -1.36 4.60 3.50
N ILE A 157 -1.12 3.30 3.64
CA ILE A 157 0.03 2.58 3.08
C ILE A 157 -0.44 1.46 2.15
N ASP A 158 0.50 0.85 1.44
CA ASP A 158 0.27 -0.41 0.70
C ASP A 158 -0.86 -0.33 -0.33
N PHE A 159 -0.72 0.60 -1.29
CA PHE A 159 -1.61 0.68 -2.44
C PHE A 159 -1.58 -0.64 -3.20
N GLY A 160 -2.73 -1.11 -3.67
CA GLY A 160 -2.87 -2.40 -4.36
C GLY A 160 -2.29 -2.38 -5.77
N ILE A 161 -0.96 -2.35 -5.88
CA ILE A 161 -0.15 -1.98 -7.06
C ILE A 161 -0.38 -2.84 -8.33
N ALA A 162 -1.23 -3.86 -8.28
CA ALA A 162 -1.35 -4.87 -9.34
C ALA A 162 -2.78 -5.40 -9.60
N ARG A 163 -3.82 -4.60 -9.28
CA ARG A 163 -5.22 -5.05 -9.43
C ARG A 163 -5.93 -4.67 -10.75
N GLU A 164 -5.42 -3.71 -11.51
CA GLU A 164 -5.84 -3.46 -12.90
C GLU A 164 -4.86 -4.22 -13.80
N PHE A 165 -5.18 -5.28 -14.54
CA PHE A 165 -5.99 -5.27 -15.75
C PHE A 165 -6.35 -6.71 -16.16
N SER A 166 -7.09 -7.41 -15.31
CA SER A 166 -8.09 -8.33 -15.85
C SER A 166 -9.37 -7.51 -15.98
N GLN A 167 -9.72 -7.09 -17.19
CA GLN A 167 -10.97 -6.38 -17.48
C GLN A 167 -12.24 -7.16 -17.05
N ASN A 168 -12.07 -8.39 -16.55
CA ASN A 168 -13.12 -9.25 -16.00
C ASN A 168 -13.13 -9.36 -14.46
N LEU A 169 -12.15 -8.78 -13.72
CA LEU A 169 -12.05 -8.94 -12.26
C LEU A 169 -12.91 -7.96 -11.45
N THR A 170 -13.46 -6.90 -12.04
CA THR A 170 -14.47 -6.06 -11.38
C THR A 170 -15.69 -6.92 -10.98
N GLN A 171 -16.00 -7.97 -11.74
CA GLN A 171 -17.04 -8.95 -11.39
C GLN A 171 -16.63 -9.91 -10.28
N THR A 172 -15.36 -10.31 -10.18
CA THR A 172 -14.89 -11.27 -9.18
C THR A 172 -14.65 -10.64 -7.81
N HIS A 173 -14.26 -9.35 -7.78
CA HIS A 173 -14.12 -8.58 -6.55
C HIS A 173 -15.45 -8.38 -5.82
N THR A 174 -16.51 -8.27 -6.59
CA THR A 174 -17.89 -8.22 -6.09
C THR A 174 -18.26 -9.46 -5.27
N GLN A 175 -17.66 -10.62 -5.57
CA GLN A 175 -17.89 -11.87 -4.84
C GLN A 175 -16.98 -12.05 -3.62
N MET A 176 -15.76 -11.48 -3.60
CA MET A 176 -14.87 -11.54 -2.42
C MET A 176 -15.15 -10.45 -1.38
N LEU A 177 -15.69 -9.29 -1.78
CA LEU A 177 -16.14 -8.25 -0.84
C LEU A 177 -17.39 -8.64 -0.05
N ALA A 178 -17.98 -9.79 -0.37
CA ALA A 178 -19.14 -10.35 0.33
C ALA A 178 -18.82 -10.81 1.77
N ASP A 179 -17.54 -10.97 2.13
CA ASP A 179 -17.11 -11.29 3.49
C ASP A 179 -17.01 -10.01 4.35
N GLY A 180 -18.16 -9.37 4.59
CA GLY A 180 -18.41 -8.58 5.81
C GLY A 180 -18.37 -7.05 5.73
N PHE A 181 -17.89 -6.44 4.63
CA PHE A 181 -17.64 -4.97 4.61
C PHE A 181 -18.42 -4.16 3.55
N ALA A 182 -19.30 -4.76 2.75
CA ALA A 182 -20.07 -4.02 1.73
C ALA A 182 -21.57 -4.41 1.64
N PRO A 183 -22.52 -3.45 1.58
CA PRO A 183 -23.93 -3.68 1.33
C PRO A 183 -24.17 -4.26 -0.06
N ILE A 184 -25.03 -5.28 -0.12
CA ILE A 184 -25.43 -6.01 -1.33
C ILE A 184 -25.94 -5.10 -2.47
N ASP A 185 -26.48 -3.93 -2.18
CA ASP A 185 -27.06 -3.04 -3.19
C ASP A 185 -26.01 -2.24 -3.99
N MET A 186 -24.79 -2.05 -3.47
CA MET A 186 -23.72 -1.32 -4.15
C MET A 186 -22.93 -2.18 -5.13
N ILE A 187 -23.01 -3.51 -4.99
CA ILE A 187 -22.48 -4.53 -5.92
C ILE A 187 -22.95 -4.30 -7.38
N LYS A 188 -24.09 -3.62 -7.59
CA LYS A 188 -24.68 -3.37 -8.91
C LYS A 188 -24.20 -2.07 -9.59
N LYS A 189 -23.51 -1.17 -8.89
CA LYS A 189 -23.01 0.09 -9.48
C LYS A 189 -21.50 0.05 -9.64
N GLN A 190 -21.03 0.12 -10.88
CA GLN A 190 -19.62 0.08 -11.29
C GLN A 190 -18.82 1.34 -10.90
N ASN A 191 -18.94 1.87 -9.68
CA ASN A 191 -18.24 3.09 -9.26
C ASN A 191 -17.26 2.79 -8.12
N GLY A 192 -16.01 2.49 -8.47
CA GLY A 192 -14.96 2.03 -7.55
C GLY A 192 -14.57 3.04 -6.46
N GLU A 193 -14.72 4.34 -6.71
CA GLU A 193 -14.46 5.40 -5.74
C GLU A 193 -15.44 5.35 -4.55
N HIS A 194 -16.75 5.21 -4.84
CA HIS A 194 -17.78 5.09 -3.82
C HIS A 194 -17.63 3.82 -2.99
N LEU A 195 -17.17 2.73 -3.61
CA LEU A 195 -16.88 1.48 -2.90
C LEU A 195 -15.74 1.66 -1.88
N GLN A 196 -14.73 2.48 -2.21
CA GLN A 196 -13.61 2.76 -1.30
C GLN A 196 -14.00 3.61 -0.11
N MET A 197 -14.84 4.62 -0.34
CA MET A 197 -15.37 5.44 0.76
C MET A 197 -16.28 4.63 1.69
N PHE A 198 -16.91 3.56 1.21
CA PHE A 198 -17.73 2.67 2.04
C PHE A 198 -16.88 1.73 2.94
N MET A 199 -15.66 1.39 2.52
CA MET A 199 -14.77 0.50 3.29
C MET A 199 -14.09 1.21 4.48
N LEU A 200 -14.25 2.53 4.61
CA LEU A 200 -13.81 3.32 5.77
C LEU A 200 -14.84 3.29 6.89
#